data_AF-A0A7H8SKY5-F1
#
_entry.id   AF-A0A7H8SKY5-F1
#
_cell.length_a   1.000
_cell.length_b   1.000
_cell.length_c   1.000
_cell.angle_alpha   90.00
_cell.angle_beta   90.00
_cell.angle_gamma   90.00
#
_symmetry.space_group_name_H-M   'P 1'
#
loop_
_entity.id
_entity.type
_entity.pdbx_description
1 polymer ?
#
loop_
_entity_poly.entity_id
_entity_poly.type
_entity_poly.pdbx_seq_one_letter_code
_entity_poly.pdbx_strand_id
1 'polypeptide(L)' 'MHTHHDFKQPLKKKLIKVLENPRIPKNKLSGHPNRYKIKIRSISYRLVYEVIDDEVVVLVIAVGRRENNAVYDDANSRHS' A
#
# COMPACT_ATOMS: atom_id res chain seq x y z
N MET A 1 -9.76 25.17 3.98
CA MET A 1 -8.95 24.28 3.12
C MET A 1 -7.93 23.56 3.98
N HIS A 2 -8.20 22.35 4.44
CA HIS A 2 -7.21 21.53 5.16
C HIS A 2 -6.40 20.77 4.10
N THR A 3 -5.29 21.34 3.66
CA THR A 3 -4.36 20.69 2.73
C THR A 3 -3.74 19.49 3.47
N HIS A 4 -4.23 18.28 3.23
CA HIS A 4 -3.69 17.03 3.80
C HIS A 4 -2.29 16.76 3.22
N HIS A 5 -1.28 17.50 3.68
CA HIS A 5 0.01 17.57 3.00
C HIS A 5 1.04 16.50 3.41
N ASP A 6 0.83 15.75 4.51
CA ASP A 6 1.92 14.93 5.07
C ASP A 6 1.62 13.44 5.23
N PHE A 7 1.05 12.80 4.20
CA PHE A 7 1.05 11.34 4.13
C PHE A 7 2.40 10.76 3.66
N LYS A 8 3.22 11.55 2.96
CA LYS A 8 4.48 11.10 2.33
C LYS A 8 5.51 10.59 3.34
N GLN A 9 5.76 11.35 4.41
CA GLN A 9 6.74 10.97 5.44
C GLN A 9 6.37 9.69 6.21
N PRO A 10 5.15 9.56 6.79
CA PRO A 10 4.77 8.33 7.48
C PRO A 10 4.69 7.14 6.50
N LEU A 11 4.38 7.38 5.23
CA LEU A 11 4.40 6.36 4.20
C LEU A 11 5.82 5.88 3.91
N LYS A 12 6.76 6.79 3.65
CA LYS A 12 8.18 6.48 3.41
C LYS A 12 8.77 5.68 4.56
N LYS A 13 8.52 6.08 5.81
CA LYS A 13 8.98 5.37 7.01
C LYS A 13 8.45 3.92 7.07
N LYS A 14 7.23 3.67 6.62
CA LYS A 14 6.66 2.31 6.58
C LYS A 14 7.16 1.50 5.39
N LEU A 15 7.32 2.12 4.23
CA LEU A 15 7.87 1.46 3.04
C LEU A 15 9.29 0.96 3.28
N ILE A 16 10.17 1.78 3.86
CA ILE A 16 11.55 1.37 4.20
C ILE A 16 11.55 0.09 5.05
N LYS A 17 10.69 0.01 6.06
CA LYS A 17 10.55 -1.20 6.91
C LYS A 17 9.99 -2.42 6.15
N VAL A 18 9.18 -2.18 5.13
CA VAL A 18 8.60 -3.24 4.30
C VAL A 18 9.65 -3.78 3.31
N LEU A 19 10.62 -2.98 2.88
CA LEU A 19 11.69 -3.45 2.00
C LEU A 19 12.55 -4.55 2.64
N GLU A 20 12.69 -4.56 3.97
CA GLU A 20 13.41 -5.61 4.70
C GLU A 20 12.70 -6.97 4.67
N ASN A 21 11.35 -6.96 4.67
CA ASN A 21 10.52 -8.15 4.58
C ASN A 21 9.18 -7.80 3.91
N PRO A 22 9.10 -7.89 2.57
CA PRO A 22 7.94 -7.40 1.83
C PRO A 22 6.74 -8.36 1.89
N ARG A 23 6.95 -9.64 2.22
CA ARG A 23 5.89 -10.66 2.26
C ARG A 23 5.33 -10.84 3.67
N ILE A 24 4.61 -9.85 4.18
CA ILE A 24 4.01 -9.89 5.53
C ILE A 24 2.62 -10.56 5.48
N PRO A 25 2.43 -11.80 5.98
CA PRO A 25 1.18 -12.55 5.76
C PRO A 25 -0.08 -11.84 6.28
N LYS A 26 0.02 -11.19 7.45
CA LYS A 26 -1.07 -10.40 8.05
C LYS A 26 -1.55 -9.24 7.16
N ASN A 27 -0.69 -8.76 6.26
CA ASN A 27 -0.99 -7.63 5.38
C ASN A 27 -1.49 -8.07 4.00
N LYS A 28 -1.47 -9.37 3.69
CA LYS A 28 -1.89 -9.90 2.39
C LYS A 28 -3.34 -9.53 2.07
N LEU A 29 -3.61 -9.19 0.82
CA LEU A 29 -4.97 -9.01 0.31
C LEU A 29 -5.55 -10.37 -0.09
N SER A 30 -6.79 -10.63 0.32
CA SER A 30 -7.51 -11.85 -0.09
C SER A 30 -7.71 -11.85 -1.60
N GLY A 31 -7.57 -13.01 -2.24
CA GLY A 31 -7.74 -13.15 -3.69
C GLY A 31 -6.54 -12.69 -4.52
N HIS A 32 -5.45 -12.19 -3.90
CA HIS A 32 -4.24 -11.79 -4.62
C HIS A 32 -3.01 -12.52 -4.08
N PRO A 33 -2.19 -13.15 -4.94
CA PRO A 33 -1.05 -13.96 -4.49
C PRO A 33 0.07 -13.12 -3.88
N ASN A 34 0.35 -11.94 -4.46
CA ASN A 34 1.54 -11.13 -4.17
C ASN A 34 1.23 -9.71 -3.70
N ARG A 35 -0.03 -9.44 -3.34
CA ARG A 35 -0.48 -8.08 -3.00
C ARG A 35 -0.71 -7.91 -1.51
N TYR A 36 -0.24 -6.80 -0.97
CA TYR A 36 -0.21 -6.50 0.45
C TYR A 36 -0.66 -5.06 0.73
N LYS A 37 -1.12 -4.80 1.95
CA LYS A 37 -1.62 -3.48 2.37
C LYS A 37 -0.85 -2.89 3.54
N ILE A 38 -0.54 -1.60 3.46
CA ILE A 38 -0.04 -0.79 4.57
C ILE A 38 -1.16 0.13 5.05
N LYS A 39 -1.40 0.18 6.36
CA LYS A 39 -2.35 1.11 6.99
C LYS A 39 -1.59 2.22 7.72
N ILE A 40 -1.87 3.47 7.39
CA ILE A 40 -1.39 4.65 8.13
C ILE A 40 -2.55 5.19 8.97
N ARG A 41 -2.69 4.66 10.18
CA ARG A 41 -3.86 4.90 11.04
C ARG A 41 -4.03 6.37 11.44
N SER A 42 -2.95 7.08 11.71
CA SER A 42 -2.97 8.47 12.17
C SER A 42 -3.64 9.43 11.19
N ILE A 43 -3.64 9.11 9.90
CA ILE A 43 -4.21 9.95 8.83
C ILE A 43 -5.28 9.22 8.02
N SER A 44 -5.69 8.02 8.44
CA SER A 44 -6.66 7.19 7.72
C SER A 44 -6.29 6.89 6.26
N TYR A 45 -5.01 6.66 5.97
CA TYR A 45 -4.53 6.28 4.63
C TYR A 45 -4.25 4.78 4.51
N ARG A 46 -4.34 4.30 3.26
CA ARG A 46 -3.88 2.98 2.84
C ARG A 46 -2.97 3.08 1.64
N LEU A 47 -1.97 2.22 1.62
CA LEU A 47 -1.18 1.90 0.44
C LEU A 47 -1.35 0.42 0.14
N VAL A 48 -1.47 0.09 -1.14
CA VAL A 48 -1.43 -1.26 -1.66
C VAL A 48 -0.17 -1.43 -2.50
N TYR A 49 0.59 -2.48 -2.23
CA TYR A 49 1.77 -2.82 -3.02
C TYR A 49 1.77 -4.27 -3.46
N GLU A 50 2.54 -4.55 -4.50
CA GLU A 50 2.80 -5.86 -5.05
C GLU A 50 4.28 -6.22 -4.93
N VAL A 51 4.57 -7.48 -4.65
CA VAL A 51 5.93 -8.02 -4.58
C VAL A 51 6.21 -8.79 -5.86
N ILE A 52 7.23 -8.35 -6.60
CA ILE A 52 7.73 -9.04 -7.79
C ILE A 52 9.04 -9.72 -7.39
N ASP A 53 9.00 -11.04 -7.21
CA ASP A 53 10.15 -11.80 -6.69
C ASP A 53 11.34 -11.76 -7.64
N ASP A 54 11.09 -11.77 -8.95
CA ASP A 54 12.12 -11.83 -9.98
C ASP A 54 13.00 -10.57 -10.06
N GLU A 55 12.52 -9.43 -9.53
CA GLU A 55 13.21 -8.14 -9.61
C GLU A 55 13.54 -7.51 -8.23
N VAL A 56 13.15 -8.16 -7.12
CA VAL A 56 13.22 -7.57 -5.76
C VAL A 56 12.51 -6.20 -5.70
N VAL A 57 11.38 -6.08 -6.40
CA VAL A 57 10.63 -4.82 -6.52
C VAL A 57 9.39 -4.84 -5.64
N VAL A 58 9.18 -3.74 -4.89
CA VAL A 58 7.91 -3.40 -4.25
C VAL A 58 7.22 -2.35 -5.10
N LEU A 59 6.22 -2.77 -5.87
CA LEU A 59 5.45 -1.88 -6.74
C LEU A 59 4.25 -1.30 -5.98
N VAL A 60 4.20 0.02 -5.86
CA VAL A 60 3.05 0.72 -5.25
C VAL A 60 1.92 0.80 -6.27
N ILE A 61 0.84 0.06 -6.04
CA ILE A 61 -0.31 -0.02 -6.95
C ILE A 61 -1.29 1.13 -6.71
N ALA A 62 -1.57 1.46 -5.45
CA ALA A 62 -2.53 2.52 -5.10
C ALA A 62 -2.22 3.13 -3.72
N VAL A 63 -2.48 4.44 -3.58
CA VAL A 63 -2.39 5.17 -2.31
C VAL A 63 -3.59 6.09 -2.17
N GLY A 64 -4.29 6.04 -1.04
CA GLY A 64 -5.39 6.96 -0.79
C GLY A 64 -6.01 6.86 0.60
N ARG A 65 -6.98 7.73 0.88
CA ARG A 65 -7.73 7.75 2.14
C ARG A 65 -8.67 6.55 2.24
N ARG A 66 -9.06 6.20 3.47
CA ARG A 66 -10.14 5.23 3.72
C ARG A 66 -11.48 5.89 3.39
N GLU A 67 -11.88 5.77 2.14
CA GLU A 67 -13.17 6.26 1.65
C GLU A 67 -13.79 5.14 0.81
N ASN A 68 -14.91 4.58 1.26
CA ASN A 68 -15.77 3.64 0.52
C ASN A 68 -15.06 2.58 -0.34
N ASN A 69 -13.99 1.96 0.18
CA ASN A 69 -13.14 0.99 -0.54
C ASN A 69 -12.41 1.51 -1.79
N ALA A 70 -12.48 2.82 -2.10
CA ALA A 70 -11.92 3.41 -3.31
C ALA A 70 -10.49 2.97 -3.60
N VAL A 71 -9.59 2.96 -2.61
CA VAL A 71 -8.18 2.53 -2.78
C VAL A 71 -8.03 1.07 -3.23
N TYR A 72 -8.96 0.20 -2.83
CA TYR A 72 -8.96 -1.19 -3.26
C TYR A 72 -9.50 -1.33 -4.68
N ASP A 73 -10.56 -0.60 -5.02
CA ASP A 73 -11.11 -0.58 -6.37
C ASP A 73 -10.06 -0.04 -7.36
N ASP A 74 -9.39 1.03 -6.97
CA ASP A 74 -8.23 1.63 -7.64
C ASP A 74 -7.05 0.65 -7.79
N ALA A 75 -6.82 -0.20 -6.80
CA ALA A 75 -5.76 -1.21 -6.90
C ALA A 75 -6.18 -2.34 -7.83
N ASN A 76 -7.47 -2.69 -7.87
CA ASN A 76 -7.99 -3.78 -8.69
C ASN A 76 -8.10 -3.39 -10.17
N SER A 77 -8.29 -2.10 -10.49
CA SER A 77 -8.29 -1.60 -11.87
C SER A 77 -6.89 -1.46 -12.49
N ARG A 78 -5.83 -1.47 -11.66
CA ARG A 78 -4.44 -1.41 -12.10
C ARG A 78 -3.88 -2.82 -12.18
N HIS A 79 -3.65 -3.27 -13.41
CA HIS A 79 -2.90 -4.48 -13.72
C HIS A 79 -1.44 -4.10 -13.96
N SER A 80 -0.54 -4.86 -13.35
CA SER A 80 0.91 -4.84 -13.59
C SER A 80 1.27 -6.08 -14.39
#